data_AF-A0A6P1BW84-F1
#
_entry.id   AF-A0A6P1BW84-F1
#
_cell.length_a   1.000
_cell.length_b   1.000
_cell.length_c   1.000
_cell.angle_alpha   90.00
_cell.angle_beta   90.00
_cell.angle_gamma   90.00
#
_symmetry.space_group_name_H-M   'P 1'
#
loop_
_entity.id
_entity.type
_entity.pdbx_description
1 polymer ?
#
loop_
_entity_poly.entity_id
_entity_poly.type
_entity_poly.pdbx_seq_one_letter_code
_entity_poly.pdbx_strand_id
1 'polypeptide(L)'
;MRIGTPWESCRGWFDRNCGQALSVVYPGFCALLRDSVMGRAVNRTLYWYLRSNRGGDGSGIDSGIILSQAALELLASAYLEAQKIKMPARGRTADQLREVLRRLGIPVAIPDALAGLQEGQRQNCWQDGPEAITRIMHPRRKLPIKLGAVVPNAWSLARWYTELLILRLSGYSGQYSNRLEARWVGEVEDVPWA
;
A
#
# COMPACT_ATOMS: atom_id res chain seq x y z
N MET A 1 2.50 -3.89 -32.94
CA MET A 1 2.24 -4.52 -31.62
C MET A 1 3.57 -4.65 -30.90
N ARG A 2 3.88 -3.76 -29.93
CA ARG A 2 5.16 -3.84 -29.19
C ARG A 2 5.04 -4.93 -28.12
N ILE A 3 5.76 -6.02 -28.33
CA ILE A 3 5.90 -7.13 -27.37
C ILE A 3 7.03 -6.75 -26.42
N GLY A 4 6.72 -5.93 -25.43
CA GLY A 4 7.70 -5.44 -24.45
C GLY A 4 7.47 -3.98 -24.13
N THR A 5 7.04 -3.72 -22.91
CA THR A 5 7.11 -2.36 -22.36
C THR A 5 8.58 -2.09 -22.00
N PRO A 6 9.12 -0.89 -22.29
CA PRO A 6 10.46 -0.51 -21.86
C PRO A 6 10.60 -0.68 -20.34
N TRP A 7 11.82 -0.94 -19.87
CA TRP A 7 12.11 -0.84 -18.46
C TRP A 7 11.98 0.62 -18.02
N GLU A 8 11.26 0.85 -16.92
CA GLU A 8 11.06 2.18 -16.34
C GLU A 8 11.40 2.14 -14.86
N SER A 9 12.10 3.17 -14.39
CA SER A 9 12.38 3.34 -12.98
C SER A 9 11.11 3.76 -12.24
N CYS A 10 10.44 2.81 -11.59
CA CYS A 10 9.34 3.11 -10.67
C CYS A 10 9.93 3.48 -9.29
N ARG A 11 9.48 4.59 -8.70
CA ARG A 11 9.74 4.86 -7.27
C ARG A 11 9.02 3.80 -6.43
N GLY A 12 9.71 3.30 -5.42
CA GLY A 12 9.17 2.34 -4.45
C GLY A 12 10.09 2.23 -3.24
N TRP A 13 9.87 1.19 -2.42
CA TRP A 13 10.57 1.02 -1.14
C TRP A 13 12.09 0.82 -1.26
N PHE A 14 12.60 0.37 -2.42
CA PHE A 14 13.99 -0.01 -2.58
C PHE A 14 14.86 1.18 -2.99
N ASP A 15 15.89 1.47 -2.18
CA ASP A 15 16.96 2.41 -2.53
C ASP A 15 18.17 1.68 -3.13
N ARG A 16 18.67 2.17 -4.27
CA ARG A 16 19.77 1.53 -5.01
C ARG A 16 21.11 1.57 -4.27
N ASN A 17 21.30 2.51 -3.35
CA ASN A 17 22.50 2.60 -2.53
C ASN A 17 22.44 1.65 -1.30
N CYS A 18 21.28 1.05 -1.04
CA CYS A 18 21.05 0.08 0.04
C CYS A 18 20.83 -1.34 -0.52
N GLY A 19 21.69 -1.78 -1.44
CA GLY A 19 21.56 -3.08 -2.13
C GLY A 19 21.48 -4.29 -1.19
N GLN A 20 22.09 -4.20 -0.01
CA GLN A 20 22.03 -5.22 1.04
C GLN A 20 20.60 -5.51 1.48
N ALA A 21 19.69 -4.52 1.46
CA ALA A 21 18.29 -4.69 1.83
C ALA A 21 17.61 -5.80 0.99
N LEU A 22 17.92 -5.89 -0.32
CA LEU A 22 17.39 -6.97 -1.16
C LEU A 22 17.86 -8.34 -0.69
N SER A 23 19.14 -8.48 -0.35
CA SER A 23 19.69 -9.76 0.12
C SER A 23 19.01 -10.24 1.41
N VAL A 24 18.59 -9.32 2.27
CA VAL A 24 17.90 -9.61 3.53
C VAL A 24 16.42 -9.93 3.30
N VAL A 25 15.72 -9.16 2.46
CA VAL A 25 14.29 -9.38 2.15
C VAL A 25 14.06 -10.67 1.36
N TYR A 26 14.97 -10.97 0.42
CA TYR A 26 14.74 -11.95 -0.64
C TYR A 26 14.34 -13.35 -0.13
N PRO A 27 15.02 -13.97 0.86
CA PRO A 27 14.64 -15.29 1.35
C PRO A 27 13.22 -15.34 1.89
N GLY A 28 12.84 -14.35 2.72
CA GLY A 28 11.50 -14.26 3.30
C GLY A 28 10.43 -13.94 2.26
N PHE A 29 10.75 -13.11 1.27
CA PHE A 29 9.87 -12.85 0.13
C PHE A 29 9.62 -14.12 -0.70
N CYS A 30 10.66 -14.91 -0.98
CA CYS A 30 10.50 -16.19 -1.68
C CYS A 30 9.72 -17.22 -0.85
N ALA A 31 9.84 -17.21 0.47
CA ALA A 31 9.01 -18.03 1.34
C ALA A 31 7.54 -17.60 1.28
N LEU A 32 7.27 -16.29 1.39
CA LEU A 32 5.93 -15.70 1.29
C LEU A 32 5.24 -16.04 -0.05
N LEU A 33 5.97 -15.99 -1.17
CA LEU A 33 5.44 -16.36 -2.48
C LEU A 33 5.08 -17.84 -2.61
N ARG A 34 5.75 -18.72 -1.86
CA ARG A 34 5.54 -20.17 -1.86
C ARG A 34 4.55 -20.63 -0.80
N ASP A 35 4.09 -19.73 0.07
CA ASP A 35 3.10 -20.04 1.09
C ASP A 35 1.78 -20.51 0.46
N SER A 36 1.21 -21.59 1.00
CA SER A 36 0.03 -22.25 0.42
C SER A 36 -1.25 -21.42 0.55
N VAL A 37 -1.32 -20.51 1.53
CA VAL A 37 -2.47 -19.65 1.78
C VAL A 37 -2.23 -18.26 1.16
N MET A 38 -1.10 -17.65 1.48
CA MET A 38 -0.75 -16.28 1.12
C MET A 38 -0.17 -16.15 -0.29
N GLY A 39 0.53 -17.15 -0.81
CA GLY A 39 1.32 -17.02 -2.04
C GLY A 39 0.49 -16.58 -3.26
N ARG A 40 -0.72 -17.13 -3.41
CA ARG A 40 -1.65 -16.72 -4.49
C ARG A 40 -2.10 -15.26 -4.35
N ALA A 41 -2.41 -14.83 -3.12
CA ALA A 41 -2.82 -13.46 -2.84
C ALA A 41 -1.66 -12.48 -3.10
N VAL A 42 -0.46 -12.81 -2.61
CA VAL A 42 0.76 -12.00 -2.79
C VAL A 42 1.09 -11.85 -4.27
N ASN A 43 1.06 -12.92 -5.06
CA ASN A 43 1.34 -12.87 -6.49
C ASN A 43 0.38 -11.92 -7.23
N ARG A 44 -0.92 -12.04 -6.95
CA ARG A 44 -1.94 -11.18 -7.56
C ARG A 44 -1.85 -9.73 -7.08
N THR A 45 -1.51 -9.51 -5.82
CA THR A 45 -1.22 -8.17 -5.30
C THR A 45 -0.02 -7.55 -5.99
N LEU A 46 1.09 -8.29 -6.18
CA LEU A 46 2.25 -7.78 -6.93
C LEU A 46 1.86 -7.40 -8.36
N TYR A 47 1.07 -8.22 -9.04
CA TYR A 47 0.57 -7.91 -10.37
C TYR A 47 -0.21 -6.58 -10.43
N TRP A 48 -1.13 -6.37 -9.48
CA TRP A 48 -1.90 -5.12 -9.42
C TRP A 48 -1.08 -3.93 -8.94
N TYR A 49 -0.18 -4.12 -7.98
CA TYR A 49 0.74 -3.11 -7.48
C TYR A 49 1.68 -2.61 -8.60
N LEU A 50 2.30 -3.52 -9.36
CA LEU A 50 3.17 -3.16 -10.48
C LEU A 50 2.41 -2.40 -11.57
N ARG A 51 1.15 -2.80 -11.86
CA ARG A 51 0.29 -2.05 -12.79
C ARG A 51 -0.14 -0.70 -12.23
N SER A 52 -0.42 -0.62 -10.93
CA SER A 52 -0.77 0.63 -10.27
C SER A 52 0.39 1.61 -10.37
N ASN A 53 1.64 1.17 -10.23
CA ASN A 53 2.83 2.02 -10.35
C ASN A 53 3.00 2.61 -11.75
N ARG A 54 2.50 1.93 -12.78
CA ARG A 54 2.45 2.41 -14.16
C ARG A 54 1.24 3.28 -14.46
N GLY A 55 0.46 3.70 -13.46
CA GLY A 55 -0.72 4.57 -13.63
C GLY A 55 -0.42 5.94 -14.28
N GLY A 56 0.86 6.29 -14.47
CA GLY A 56 1.28 7.42 -15.33
C GLY A 56 1.19 7.13 -16.83
N ASP A 57 1.28 5.87 -17.26
CA ASP A 57 1.34 5.44 -18.66
C ASP A 57 0.05 4.68 -19.02
N GLY A 58 -1.04 5.44 -19.18
CA GLY A 58 -2.36 4.90 -19.55
C GLY A 58 -3.52 5.63 -18.86
N SER A 59 -4.46 4.87 -18.29
CA SER A 59 -5.75 5.32 -17.72
C SER A 59 -5.68 6.25 -16.50
N GLY A 60 -4.52 6.82 -16.20
CA GLY A 60 -4.32 7.88 -15.22
C GLY A 60 -4.36 7.42 -13.76
N ILE A 61 -4.23 8.41 -12.86
CA ILE A 61 -4.19 8.25 -11.40
C ILE A 61 -5.42 7.48 -10.87
N ASP A 62 -6.58 7.64 -11.51
CA ASP A 62 -7.84 7.00 -11.12
C ASP A 62 -7.78 5.47 -11.22
N SER A 63 -7.08 4.92 -12.23
CA SER A 63 -6.87 3.47 -12.31
C SER A 63 -5.83 2.99 -11.29
N GLY A 64 -4.83 3.82 -10.99
CA GLY A 64 -3.80 3.56 -10.00
C GLY A 64 -4.38 3.33 -8.60
N ILE A 65 -5.31 4.19 -8.16
CA ILE A 65 -5.97 4.02 -6.85
C ILE A 65 -6.85 2.77 -6.80
N ILE A 66 -7.63 2.48 -7.85
CA ILE A 66 -8.49 1.29 -7.93
C ILE A 66 -7.65 0.02 -7.75
N LEU A 67 -6.55 -0.10 -8.50
CA LEU A 67 -5.66 -1.25 -8.45
C LEU A 67 -4.95 -1.38 -7.11
N SER A 68 -4.52 -0.25 -6.53
CA SER A 68 -3.85 -0.24 -5.23
C SER A 68 -4.80 -0.64 -4.10
N GLN A 69 -6.05 -0.18 -4.14
CA GLN A 69 -7.06 -0.63 -3.18
C GLN A 69 -7.30 -2.13 -3.34
N ALA A 70 -7.57 -2.64 -4.54
CA ALA A 70 -7.81 -4.06 -4.77
C ALA A 70 -6.64 -4.95 -4.28
N ALA A 71 -5.40 -4.50 -4.47
CA ALA A 71 -4.20 -5.16 -3.96
C ALA A 71 -4.16 -5.23 -2.43
N LEU A 72 -4.53 -4.14 -1.75
CA LEU A 72 -4.61 -4.06 -0.30
C LEU A 72 -5.74 -4.93 0.26
N GLU A 73 -6.95 -4.86 -0.30
CA GLU A 73 -8.09 -5.65 0.18
C GLU A 73 -7.79 -7.14 0.08
N LEU A 74 -7.15 -7.57 -1.01
CA LEU A 74 -6.76 -8.95 -1.23
C LEU A 74 -5.71 -9.41 -0.21
N LEU A 75 -4.65 -8.64 0.01
CA LEU A 75 -3.63 -8.98 1.01
C LEU A 75 -4.21 -9.05 2.42
N ALA A 76 -5.03 -8.07 2.79
CA ALA A 76 -5.61 -8.01 4.13
C ALA A 76 -6.56 -9.19 4.36
N SER A 77 -7.41 -9.51 3.38
CA SER A 77 -8.33 -10.65 3.48
C SER A 77 -7.57 -11.97 3.59
N ALA A 78 -6.55 -12.19 2.76
CA ALA A 78 -5.73 -13.40 2.79
C ALA A 78 -4.98 -13.55 4.12
N TYR A 79 -4.45 -12.45 4.66
CA TYR A 79 -3.79 -12.46 5.97
C TYR A 79 -4.77 -12.86 7.08
N LEU A 80 -5.95 -12.24 7.13
CA LEU A 80 -6.95 -12.56 8.15
C LEU A 80 -7.42 -14.02 8.06
N GLU A 81 -7.58 -14.55 6.84
CA GLU A 81 -7.89 -15.95 6.59
C GLU A 81 -6.76 -16.88 7.09
N ALA A 82 -5.51 -16.59 6.74
CA ALA A 82 -4.34 -17.34 7.20
C ALA A 82 -4.22 -17.37 8.73
N GLN A 83 -4.54 -16.25 9.39
CA GLN A 83 -4.55 -16.12 10.84
C GLN A 83 -5.84 -16.61 11.50
N LYS A 84 -6.83 -17.10 10.72
CA LYS A 84 -8.15 -17.53 11.20
C LYS A 84 -8.90 -16.48 12.02
N ILE A 85 -8.68 -15.20 11.70
CA ILE A 85 -9.32 -14.07 12.38
C ILE A 85 -10.68 -13.80 11.73
N LYS A 86 -11.73 -13.85 12.54
CA LYS A 86 -13.09 -13.52 12.08
C LYS A 86 -13.34 -12.02 12.24
N MET A 87 -13.79 -11.37 11.17
CA MET A 87 -14.21 -9.97 11.21
C MET A 87 -15.74 -9.85 11.24
N PRO A 88 -16.30 -8.85 11.93
CA PRO A 88 -17.74 -8.58 11.89
C PRO A 88 -18.22 -8.22 10.47
N ALA A 89 -19.45 -8.59 10.13
CA ALA A 89 -20.00 -8.47 8.77
C ALA A 89 -20.20 -7.01 8.26
N ARG A 90 -20.07 -6.00 9.13
CA ARG A 90 -20.35 -4.58 8.83
C ARG A 90 -19.05 -3.77 8.93
N GLY A 91 -18.74 -2.96 7.91
CA GLY A 91 -17.52 -2.12 7.85
C GLY A 91 -16.34 -2.71 7.06
N ARG A 92 -16.46 -3.98 6.66
CA ARG A 92 -15.65 -4.78 5.71
C ARG A 92 -14.22 -4.28 5.49
N THR A 93 -13.95 -3.48 4.46
CA THR A 93 -12.57 -3.26 4.01
C THR A 93 -11.74 -2.37 4.93
N ALA A 94 -12.25 -1.21 5.35
CA ALA A 94 -11.47 -0.27 6.15
C ALA A 94 -11.07 -0.88 7.50
N ASP A 95 -12.00 -1.61 8.12
CA ASP A 95 -11.78 -2.28 9.39
C ASP A 95 -10.82 -3.47 9.25
N GLN A 96 -10.95 -4.26 8.17
CA GLN A 96 -9.99 -5.31 7.85
C GLN A 96 -8.57 -4.75 7.67
N LEU A 97 -8.42 -3.69 6.87
CA LEU A 97 -7.13 -3.06 6.66
C LEU A 97 -6.55 -2.52 7.96
N ARG A 98 -7.36 -1.81 8.74
CA ARG A 98 -6.95 -1.27 10.05
C ARG A 98 -6.48 -2.37 10.99
N GLU A 99 -7.20 -3.49 11.05
CA GLU A 99 -6.84 -4.63 11.89
C GLU A 99 -5.51 -5.26 11.46
N VAL A 100 -5.34 -5.49 10.14
CA VAL A 100 -4.10 -6.08 9.61
C VAL A 100 -2.91 -5.16 9.85
N LEU A 101 -3.04 -3.87 9.54
CA LEU A 101 -1.96 -2.90 9.74
C LEU A 101 -1.55 -2.82 11.22
N ARG A 102 -2.51 -2.73 12.14
CA ARG A 102 -2.22 -2.71 13.59
C ARG A 102 -1.51 -3.97 14.06
N ARG A 103 -1.97 -5.15 13.66
CA ARG A 103 -1.32 -6.43 14.03
C ARG A 103 0.11 -6.53 13.53
N LEU A 104 0.38 -5.93 12.38
CA LEU A 104 1.68 -5.96 11.73
C LEU A 104 2.61 -4.81 12.18
N GLY A 105 2.14 -3.92 13.06
CA GLY A 105 2.92 -2.78 13.55
C GLY A 105 3.03 -1.64 12.53
N ILE A 106 2.10 -1.56 11.57
CA ILE A 106 2.08 -0.52 10.54
C ILE A 106 1.14 0.61 11.01
N PRO A 107 1.60 1.89 10.99
CA PRO A 107 0.78 3.02 11.37
C PRO A 107 -0.48 3.12 10.50
N VAL A 108 -1.64 3.34 11.15
CA VAL A 108 -2.91 3.59 10.44
C VAL A 108 -3.21 5.07 10.27
N ALA A 109 -2.53 5.93 11.04
CA ALA A 109 -2.65 7.37 10.96
C ALA A 109 -2.22 7.87 9.58
N ILE A 110 -2.83 8.97 9.12
CA ILE A 110 -2.47 9.60 7.86
C ILE A 110 -1.12 10.31 8.08
N PRO A 111 -0.08 10.02 7.28
CA PRO A 111 1.19 10.74 7.38
C PRO A 111 1.04 12.22 7.03
N ASP A 112 1.78 13.10 7.70
CA ASP A 112 1.69 14.55 7.52
C ASP A 112 2.05 15.02 6.10
N ALA A 113 2.90 14.25 5.40
CA ALA A 113 3.25 14.47 4.00
C ALA A 113 2.02 14.47 3.05
N LEU A 114 0.89 13.89 3.47
CA LEU A 114 -0.31 13.73 2.64
C LEU A 114 -1.36 14.83 2.90
N ALA A 115 -1.00 16.08 2.64
CA ALA A 115 -1.82 17.27 2.92
C ALA A 115 -3.30 17.18 2.49
N GLY A 116 -3.60 16.65 1.30
CA GLY A 116 -4.99 16.45 0.83
C GLY A 116 -5.79 15.46 1.68
N LEU A 117 -5.13 14.41 2.21
CA LEU A 117 -5.77 13.47 3.13
C LEU A 117 -5.95 14.07 4.53
N GLN A 118 -4.96 14.82 4.99
CA GLN A 118 -5.01 15.58 6.25
C GLN A 118 -6.18 16.59 6.24
N GLU A 119 -6.38 17.28 5.13
CA GLU A 119 -7.50 18.22 4.99
C GLU A 119 -8.85 17.49 5.07
N GLY A 120 -9.01 16.37 4.36
CA GLY A 120 -10.24 15.59 4.50
C GLY A 120 -10.45 15.04 5.90
N GLN A 121 -9.39 14.71 6.64
CA GLN A 121 -9.48 14.27 8.04
C GLN A 121 -10.00 15.41 8.94
N ARG A 122 -9.46 16.64 8.79
CA ARG A 122 -9.93 17.84 9.50
C ARG A 122 -11.40 18.15 9.22
N GLN A 123 -11.87 17.86 8.01
CA GLN A 123 -13.27 18.01 7.62
C GLN A 123 -14.16 16.81 8.03
N ASN A 124 -13.67 15.90 8.86
CA ASN A 124 -14.37 14.68 9.30
C ASN A 124 -14.82 13.78 8.12
N CYS A 125 -14.09 13.79 7.00
CA CYS A 125 -14.36 12.90 5.88
C CYS A 125 -13.95 11.45 6.16
N TRP A 126 -13.00 11.24 7.07
CA TRP A 126 -12.50 9.93 7.50
C TRP A 126 -11.73 10.07 8.80
N GLN A 127 -11.62 8.98 9.55
CA GLN A 127 -10.86 8.92 10.79
C GLN A 127 -9.37 8.69 10.56
N ASP A 128 -9.00 7.88 9.57
CA ASP A 128 -7.62 7.44 9.36
C ASP A 128 -7.33 7.00 7.91
N GLY A 129 -6.12 6.52 7.66
CA GLY A 129 -5.67 6.12 6.32
C GLY A 129 -6.51 5.02 5.67
N PRO A 130 -6.78 3.89 6.36
CA PRO A 130 -7.68 2.84 5.87
C PRO A 130 -9.07 3.34 5.47
N GLU A 131 -9.68 4.19 6.29
CA GLU A 131 -10.99 4.77 5.95
C GLU A 131 -10.86 5.76 4.77
N ALA A 132 -9.80 6.55 4.70
CA ALA A 132 -9.59 7.50 3.62
C ALA A 132 -9.52 6.78 2.25
N ILE A 133 -8.69 5.75 2.12
CA ILE A 133 -8.53 4.96 0.88
C ILE A 133 -9.88 4.41 0.42
N THR A 134 -10.61 3.77 1.34
CA THR A 134 -11.88 3.10 1.00
C THR A 134 -13.01 4.08 0.68
N ARG A 135 -13.10 5.22 1.38
CA ARG A 135 -14.16 6.22 1.16
C ARG A 135 -13.97 7.01 -0.13
N ILE A 136 -12.74 7.18 -0.60
CA ILE A 136 -12.47 7.85 -1.87
C ILE A 136 -13.00 7.03 -3.05
N MET A 137 -12.87 5.70 -2.98
CA MET A 137 -13.35 4.82 -4.04
C MET A 137 -14.83 4.46 -3.94
N HIS A 138 -15.35 4.38 -2.72
CA HIS A 138 -16.74 4.02 -2.46
C HIS A 138 -17.42 5.05 -1.54
N PRO A 139 -17.59 6.30 -2.01
CA PRO A 139 -18.25 7.33 -1.23
C PRO A 139 -19.72 6.98 -1.02
N ARG A 140 -20.14 6.78 0.24
CA ARG A 140 -21.56 6.62 0.60
C ARG A 140 -22.36 7.91 0.43
N ARG A 141 -21.67 9.05 0.46
CA ARG A 141 -22.21 10.40 0.30
C ARG A 141 -21.16 11.24 -0.43
N LYS A 142 -21.60 12.31 -1.09
CA LYS A 142 -20.69 13.29 -1.70
C LYS A 142 -19.71 13.80 -0.63
N LEU A 143 -18.43 13.70 -0.90
CA LEU A 143 -17.40 14.21 0.00
C LEU A 143 -17.32 15.74 -0.15
N PRO A 144 -17.23 16.51 0.95
CA PRO A 144 -17.14 17.97 0.92
C PRO A 144 -15.75 18.50 0.51
N ILE A 145 -14.96 17.71 -0.23
CA ILE A 145 -13.56 18.00 -0.59
C ILE A 145 -13.32 17.86 -2.09
N LYS A 146 -12.26 18.52 -2.57
CA LYS A 146 -11.82 18.40 -3.97
C LYS A 146 -11.04 17.10 -4.18
N LEU A 147 -11.63 16.14 -4.89
CA LEU A 147 -11.02 14.83 -5.15
C LEU A 147 -9.66 14.93 -5.88
N GLY A 148 -9.47 15.92 -6.76
CA GLY A 148 -8.22 16.05 -7.53
C GLY A 148 -6.94 16.17 -6.68
N ALA A 149 -7.02 16.76 -5.48
CA ALA A 149 -5.88 16.85 -4.56
C ALA A 149 -5.76 15.65 -3.61
N VAL A 150 -6.81 14.84 -3.52
CA VAL A 150 -6.99 13.79 -2.52
C VAL A 150 -6.64 12.41 -3.11
N VAL A 151 -7.06 12.15 -4.35
CA VAL A 151 -6.82 10.87 -5.03
C VAL A 151 -5.33 10.56 -5.19
N PRO A 152 -4.45 11.50 -5.60
CA PRO A 152 -3.01 11.20 -5.67
C PRO A 152 -2.39 10.83 -4.32
N ASN A 153 -2.85 11.46 -3.24
CA ASN A 153 -2.38 11.17 -1.88
C ASN A 153 -2.87 9.79 -1.42
N ALA A 154 -4.13 9.46 -1.66
CA ALA A 154 -4.67 8.13 -1.37
C ALA A 154 -3.96 7.03 -2.16
N TRP A 155 -3.65 7.29 -3.43
CA TRP A 155 -2.92 6.35 -4.27
C TRP A 155 -1.50 6.13 -3.75
N SER A 156 -0.83 7.19 -3.29
CA SER A 156 0.48 7.08 -2.67
C SER A 156 0.44 6.32 -1.35
N LEU A 157 -0.54 6.60 -0.49
CA LEU A 157 -0.76 5.89 0.76
C LEU A 157 -1.04 4.40 0.53
N ALA A 158 -1.90 4.06 -0.44
CA ALA A 158 -2.26 2.69 -0.72
C ALA A 158 -1.06 1.85 -1.21
N ARG A 159 -0.20 2.45 -2.06
CA ARG A 159 1.05 1.82 -2.51
C ARG A 159 2.03 1.66 -1.36
N TRP A 160 2.15 2.65 -0.49
CA TRP A 160 3.02 2.58 0.68
C TRP A 160 2.59 1.47 1.64
N TYR A 161 1.29 1.36 1.96
CA TYR A 161 0.78 0.22 2.73
C TYR A 161 1.05 -1.12 2.04
N THR A 162 0.93 -1.19 0.72
CA THR A 162 1.20 -2.44 -0.02
C THR A 162 2.68 -2.85 0.13
N GLU A 163 3.60 -1.90 -0.02
CA GLU A 163 5.03 -2.13 0.16
C GLU A 163 5.36 -2.58 1.58
N LEU A 164 4.84 -1.86 2.58
CA LEU A 164 5.06 -2.19 3.98
C LEU A 164 4.51 -3.56 4.36
N LEU A 165 3.30 -3.91 3.89
CA LEU A 165 2.74 -5.24 4.13
C LEU A 165 3.63 -6.33 3.54
N ILE A 166 4.11 -6.17 2.31
CA ILE A 166 4.98 -7.17 1.68
C ILE A 166 6.30 -7.28 2.44
N LEU A 167 6.92 -6.18 2.83
CA LEU A 167 8.16 -6.19 3.62
C LEU A 167 7.97 -6.88 4.97
N ARG A 168 6.91 -6.53 5.71
CA ARG A 168 6.62 -7.12 7.02
C ARG A 168 6.33 -8.61 6.93
N LEU A 169 5.51 -9.02 5.96
CA LEU A 169 5.18 -10.42 5.72
C LEU A 169 6.39 -11.23 5.20
N SER A 170 7.38 -10.57 4.61
CA SER A 170 8.67 -11.16 4.25
C SER A 170 9.65 -11.22 5.43
N GLY A 171 9.24 -10.80 6.63
CA GLY A 171 10.10 -10.79 7.83
C GLY A 171 11.19 -9.72 7.82
N TYR A 172 11.08 -8.70 6.97
CA TYR A 172 12.07 -7.64 6.89
C TYR A 172 11.94 -6.64 8.03
N SER A 173 13.04 -6.23 8.65
CA SER A 173 13.08 -5.24 9.75
C SER A 173 14.19 -4.19 9.56
N GLY A 174 14.63 -3.97 8.32
CA GLY A 174 15.70 -3.02 8.01
C GLY A 174 15.18 -1.67 7.50
N GLN A 175 16.04 -0.98 6.77
CA GLN A 175 15.75 0.33 6.21
C GLN A 175 15.01 0.25 4.86
N TYR A 176 14.20 1.25 4.56
CA TYR A 176 13.49 1.40 3.29
C TYR A 176 13.43 2.87 2.86
N SER A 177 13.21 3.09 1.57
CA SER A 177 12.92 4.41 1.02
C SER A 177 11.43 4.70 1.12
N ASN A 178 11.06 5.69 1.93
CA ASN A 178 9.67 6.09 2.07
C ASN A 178 9.19 6.87 0.85
N ARG A 179 8.30 6.26 0.06
CA ARG A 179 7.73 6.86 -1.16
C ARG A 179 6.80 8.04 -0.94
N LEU A 180 6.37 8.32 0.30
CA LEU A 180 5.41 9.39 0.60
C LEU A 180 6.07 10.77 0.59
N GLU A 181 7.39 10.83 0.67
CA GLU A 181 8.17 12.05 0.75
C GLU A 181 9.13 12.17 -0.45
N ALA A 182 9.50 13.40 -0.79
CA ALA A 182 10.57 13.65 -1.75
C ALA A 182 11.91 13.48 -1.02
N ARG A 183 12.67 12.45 -1.37
CA ARG A 183 13.95 12.12 -0.74
C ARG A 183 15.07 11.97 -1.75
N TRP A 184 16.30 12.22 -1.31
CA TRP A 184 17.50 11.95 -2.09
C TRP A 184 17.82 10.46 -2.12
N VAL A 185 18.55 10.00 -3.15
CA VAL A 185 19.01 8.61 -3.19
C VAL A 185 19.99 8.37 -2.03
N GLY A 186 19.74 7.34 -1.24
CA GLY A 186 20.45 7.03 0.01
C GLY A 186 19.78 7.55 1.28
N GLU A 187 18.71 8.35 1.16
CA GLU A 187 17.92 8.82 2.29
C GLU A 187 16.83 7.79 2.62
N VAL A 188 17.19 6.85 3.50
CA VAL A 188 16.34 5.76 3.97
C VAL A 188 15.96 5.95 5.44
N GLU A 189 14.88 5.30 5.83
CA GLU A 189 14.44 5.23 7.23
C GLU A 189 14.15 3.79 7.63
N ASP A 190 14.11 3.50 8.92
CA ASP A 190 13.70 2.19 9.41
C ASP A 190 12.21 1.94 9.13
N VAL A 191 11.87 0.68 8.88
CA VAL A 191 10.45 0.28 8.80
C VAL A 191 9.74 0.53 10.13
N PRO A 192 8.42 0.79 10.14
CA PRO A 192 7.71 1.20 11.36
C PRO A 192 7.69 0.20 12.53
N TRP A 193 8.12 -1.03 12.30
CA TRP A 193 8.11 -2.14 13.28
C TRP A 193 9.51 -2.62 13.65
N ALA A 194 10.56 -1.90 13.24
CA ALA A 194 11.95 -2.19 13.60
C ALA A 194 12.19 -2.05 15.10
#